data_AF-A0A380MND8-F1
#
_entry.id   AF-A0A380MND8-F1
#
_cell.length_a   1.000
_cell.length_b   1.000
_cell.length_c   1.000
_cell.angle_alpha   90.00
_cell.angle_beta   90.00
_cell.angle_gamma   90.00
#
_symmetry.space_group_name_H-M   'P 1'
#
loop_
_entity.id
_entity.type
_entity.pdbx_description
1 polymer ?
#
loop_
_entity_poly.entity_id
_entity_poly.type
_entity_poly.pdbx_seq_one_letter_code
_entity_poly.pdbx_strand_id
1 'polypeptide(L)'
;MRPRPAPVTPHPARLPVTPQGRMPLGSGTEAGQGERRVCVVTVRRYGMVGLAVGALLWSAGCGLGEPSTGSDGAGGEGAKGGAATGTALAALEALTVKDEGSKEGYGRERFGSAWADVDGNSCGTRDDILKRDLAEVEYKDGDDCVVVSGTLKDDPYSGEDVQFKRGASKVDIDHLVALSDAWKKGASEWEPAKRIAFANDPLNLLAVNASPNRAKGDGDAAKWLPPNRTYRCAYVAGQVAVKTKYEVWVTAEERDAMRTILDGCPQEKLPEGDAPTEAPDRFSAK
;
A
#
# COMPACT_ATOMS: atom_id res chain seq x y z
N MET A 1 -18.69 -6.53 -74.49
CA MET A 1 -19.35 -6.60 -73.16
C MET A 1 -19.06 -5.32 -72.40
N ARG A 2 -20.07 -4.52 -72.06
CA ARG A 2 -19.91 -3.34 -71.18
C ARG A 2 -20.14 -3.77 -69.72
N PRO A 3 -19.33 -3.29 -68.75
CA PRO A 3 -19.51 -3.67 -67.35
C PRO A 3 -20.79 -3.06 -66.77
N ARG A 4 -21.50 -3.82 -65.94
CA ARG A 4 -22.70 -3.39 -65.22
C ARG A 4 -22.33 -2.36 -64.14
N PRO A 5 -23.13 -1.31 -63.92
CA PRO A 5 -22.91 -0.39 -62.80
C PRO A 5 -23.18 -1.08 -61.45
N ALA A 6 -22.36 -0.74 -60.45
CA ALA A 6 -22.45 -1.24 -59.09
C ALA A 6 -23.70 -0.68 -58.35
N PRO A 7 -24.27 -1.42 -57.39
CA PRO A 7 -25.45 -0.99 -56.64
C PRO A 7 -25.12 0.15 -55.67
N VAL A 8 -25.99 1.16 -55.63
CA VAL A 8 -25.92 2.31 -54.71
C VAL A 8 -26.58 1.91 -53.38
N THR A 9 -25.82 1.95 -52.29
CA THR A 9 -26.33 1.75 -50.93
C THR A 9 -27.06 3.01 -50.43
N PRO A 10 -28.28 2.89 -49.87
CA PRO A 10 -29.01 4.04 -49.33
C PRO A 10 -28.37 4.58 -48.05
N HIS A 11 -28.30 5.91 -47.94
CA HIS A 11 -27.87 6.63 -46.74
C HIS A 11 -28.91 6.51 -45.60
N PRO A 12 -28.50 6.38 -44.33
CA PRO A 12 -29.43 6.39 -43.20
C PRO A 12 -30.07 7.77 -43.01
N ALA A 13 -31.38 7.78 -42.80
CA ALA A 13 -32.18 8.96 -42.53
C ALA A 13 -31.78 9.60 -41.18
N ARG A 14 -31.61 10.93 -41.17
CA ARG A 14 -31.39 11.73 -39.94
C ARG A 14 -32.67 11.79 -39.13
N LEU A 15 -32.59 11.43 -37.85
CA LEU A 15 -33.66 11.61 -36.87
C LEU A 15 -33.77 13.10 -36.48
N PRO A 16 -34.99 13.61 -36.20
CA PRO A 16 -35.20 14.98 -35.76
C PRO A 16 -34.73 15.19 -34.31
N VAL A 17 -34.04 16.31 -34.09
CA VAL A 17 -33.60 16.80 -32.78
C VAL A 17 -34.75 17.53 -32.10
N THR A 18 -35.20 17.03 -30.94
CA THR A 18 -36.17 17.71 -30.08
C THR A 18 -35.50 18.82 -29.27
N PRO A 19 -36.07 20.04 -29.19
CA PRO A 19 -35.51 21.11 -28.38
C PRO A 19 -35.74 20.84 -26.88
N GLN A 20 -34.69 21.01 -26.08
CA GLN A 20 -34.75 20.86 -24.63
C GLN A 20 -35.62 21.95 -23.99
N GLY A 21 -36.62 21.52 -23.22
CA GLY A 21 -37.45 22.38 -22.38
C GLY A 21 -36.66 22.93 -21.19
N ARG A 22 -36.75 24.25 -21.02
CA ARG A 22 -36.20 25.04 -19.92
C ARG A 22 -37.02 24.77 -18.65
N MET A 23 -36.41 24.18 -17.61
CA MET A 23 -37.06 24.06 -16.30
C MET A 23 -36.75 25.28 -15.41
N PRO A 24 -37.70 25.72 -14.58
CA PRO A 24 -37.62 26.97 -13.82
C PRO A 24 -36.73 26.86 -12.58
N LEU A 25 -36.13 27.99 -12.21
CA LEU A 25 -35.40 28.19 -10.96
C LEU A 25 -36.39 28.10 -9.78
N GLY A 26 -36.30 27.02 -9.00
CA GLY A 26 -36.98 26.88 -7.72
C GLY A 26 -36.22 27.61 -6.63
N SER A 27 -36.85 28.64 -6.06
CA SER A 27 -36.50 29.28 -4.81
C SER A 27 -36.72 28.31 -3.63
N GLY A 28 -35.62 27.88 -3.00
CA GLY A 28 -35.63 27.10 -1.76
C GLY A 28 -35.26 27.98 -0.57
N THR A 29 -36.20 28.10 0.35
CA THR A 29 -36.13 28.78 1.64
C THR A 29 -35.38 27.94 2.69
N GLU A 30 -34.81 28.65 3.68
CA GLU A 30 -34.46 28.21 5.04
C GLU A 30 -33.23 27.30 5.25
N ALA A 31 -32.12 27.95 5.62
CA ALA A 31 -30.99 27.36 6.30
C ALA A 31 -31.29 27.25 7.81
N GLY A 32 -31.41 26.02 8.32
CA GLY A 32 -31.40 25.71 9.75
C GLY A 32 -30.00 25.92 10.33
N GLN A 33 -29.92 26.77 11.35
CA GLN A 33 -28.73 27.02 12.16
C GLN A 33 -28.40 25.78 13.01
N GLY A 34 -27.40 25.01 12.58
CA GLY A 34 -26.75 23.99 13.40
C GLY A 34 -25.68 24.62 14.27
N GLU A 35 -25.89 24.66 15.58
CA GLU A 35 -24.94 25.12 16.59
C GLU A 35 -23.60 24.36 16.49
N ARG A 36 -22.53 25.10 16.21
CA ARG A 36 -21.16 24.59 16.30
C ARG A 36 -20.74 24.58 17.77
N ARG A 37 -20.65 23.40 18.37
CA ARG A 37 -19.99 23.22 19.68
C ARG A 37 -18.49 23.36 19.51
N VAL A 38 -17.95 24.47 19.99
CA VAL A 38 -16.51 24.70 20.14
C VAL A 38 -16.09 24.14 21.51
N CYS A 39 -15.30 23.07 21.52
CA CYS A 39 -14.65 22.59 22.75
C CYS A 39 -13.35 23.39 22.96
N VAL A 40 -13.36 24.32 23.91
CA VAL A 40 -12.17 25.01 24.38
C VAL A 40 -11.48 24.10 25.40
N VAL A 41 -10.29 23.58 25.08
CA VAL A 41 -9.43 22.87 26.03
C VAL A 41 -8.64 23.91 26.82
N THR A 42 -9.04 24.16 28.06
CA THR A 42 -8.28 24.98 29.00
C THR A 42 -7.12 24.19 29.59
N VAL A 43 -5.89 24.50 29.16
CA VAL A 43 -4.66 23.98 29.78
C VAL A 43 -4.42 24.74 31.09
N ARG A 44 -4.73 24.11 32.22
CA ARG A 44 -4.47 24.68 33.55
C ARG A 44 -3.00 24.44 33.93
N ARG A 45 -2.16 25.47 33.78
CA ARG A 45 -0.81 25.50 34.34
C ARG A 45 -0.91 25.54 35.87
N TYR A 46 -0.41 24.52 36.56
CA TYR A 46 -0.12 24.59 37.99
C TYR A 46 1.35 24.94 38.17
N GLY A 47 1.59 26.14 38.73
CA GLY A 47 2.89 26.57 39.20
C GLY A 47 3.17 26.08 40.62
N MET A 48 4.42 25.67 40.82
CA MET A 48 5.22 25.48 42.04
C MET A 48 4.58 25.69 43.42
N VAL A 49 4.80 24.75 44.35
CA VAL A 49 5.35 24.99 45.70
C VAL A 49 6.09 23.73 46.17
N GLY A 50 7.35 23.86 46.59
CA GLY A 50 8.10 22.80 47.28
C GLY A 50 7.92 22.86 48.80
N LEU A 51 8.13 21.74 49.48
CA LEU A 51 8.58 21.67 50.89
C LEU A 51 8.99 20.23 51.24
N ALA A 52 10.03 20.14 52.06
CA ALA A 52 10.75 18.94 52.45
C ALA A 52 10.18 18.26 53.72
N VAL A 53 10.75 17.08 53.99
CA VAL A 53 10.84 16.34 55.27
C VAL A 53 9.69 15.38 55.59
N GLY A 54 10.07 14.12 55.84
CA GLY A 54 9.22 13.11 56.50
C GLY A 54 9.75 11.70 56.36
N ALA A 55 10.84 11.36 57.06
CA ALA A 55 11.25 9.98 57.28
C ALA A 55 10.26 9.29 58.24
N LEU A 56 9.80 8.08 57.90
CA LEU A 56 9.13 7.16 58.83
C LEU A 56 9.47 5.71 58.45
N LEU A 57 10.08 5.02 59.41
CA LEU A 57 10.40 3.59 59.45
C LEU A 57 9.19 2.79 59.99
N TRP A 58 9.03 1.56 59.49
CA TRP A 58 8.56 0.31 60.13
C TRP A 58 7.89 -0.58 59.05
N SER A 59 7.98 -1.91 59.03
CA SER A 59 8.78 -2.91 59.73
C SER A 59 8.60 -4.25 58.96
N ALA A 60 9.52 -5.19 59.17
CA ALA A 60 9.51 -6.52 58.58
C ALA A 60 8.28 -7.36 59.02
N GLY A 61 7.70 -8.09 58.08
CA GLY A 61 6.73 -9.15 58.33
C GLY A 61 7.19 -10.46 57.67
N CYS A 62 7.74 -11.36 58.49
CA CYS A 62 7.89 -12.77 58.14
C CYS A 62 6.52 -13.47 58.26
N GLY A 63 6.13 -14.21 57.22
CA GLY A 63 5.05 -15.19 57.28
C GLY A 63 5.51 -16.46 56.57
N LEU A 64 5.86 -17.48 57.35
CA LEU A 64 6.12 -18.84 56.89
C LEU A 64 4.78 -19.54 56.65
N GLY A 65 4.52 -19.94 55.41
CA GLY A 65 3.47 -20.89 55.05
C GLY A 65 4.13 -22.05 54.31
N GLU A 66 4.18 -23.21 54.96
CA GLU A 66 4.65 -24.47 54.40
C GLU A 66 3.62 -25.12 53.45
N PRO A 67 4.05 -26.08 52.61
CA PRO A 67 3.44 -26.35 51.31
C PRO A 67 2.34 -27.42 51.39
N SER A 68 1.33 -27.29 50.53
CA SER A 68 0.48 -28.42 50.17
C SER A 68 0.88 -28.92 48.78
N THR A 69 1.37 -30.15 48.75
CA THR A 69 1.65 -30.93 47.56
C THR A 69 0.32 -31.47 47.01
N GLY A 70 -0.04 -31.01 45.82
CA GLY A 70 -1.12 -31.54 45.00
C GLY A 70 -0.66 -31.54 43.56
N SER A 71 -0.12 -32.68 43.12
CA SER A 71 0.24 -33.00 41.75
C SER A 71 -1.01 -33.06 40.87
N ASP A 72 -0.95 -32.42 39.70
CA ASP A 72 -1.28 -33.00 38.39
C ASP A 72 -1.87 -31.95 37.43
N GLY A 73 -1.26 -31.83 36.25
CA GLY A 73 -1.99 -31.46 35.04
C GLY A 73 -1.54 -30.18 34.34
N ALA A 74 -0.71 -30.40 33.31
CA ALA A 74 -0.60 -29.59 32.10
C ALA A 74 -0.04 -28.16 32.26
N GLY A 75 1.30 -28.11 32.27
CA GLY A 75 2.01 -27.00 31.65
C GLY A 75 1.59 -26.88 30.19
N GLY A 76 0.67 -25.94 29.92
CA GLY A 76 0.54 -25.34 28.60
C GLY A 76 1.69 -24.37 28.42
N GLU A 77 2.89 -24.88 28.15
CA GLU A 77 3.86 -24.11 27.39
C GLU A 77 3.16 -23.76 26.08
N GLY A 78 2.71 -22.50 25.97
CA GLY A 78 2.31 -21.93 24.70
C GLY A 78 3.52 -22.01 23.81
N ALA A 79 3.60 -23.07 23.01
CA ALA A 79 4.55 -23.19 21.93
C ALA A 79 4.37 -21.93 21.09
N LYS A 80 5.30 -20.99 21.22
CA LYS A 80 5.57 -20.01 20.17
C LYS A 80 5.94 -20.87 18.96
N GLY A 81 4.93 -21.20 18.16
CA GLY A 81 5.11 -21.96 16.94
C GLY A 81 6.15 -21.22 16.13
N GLY A 82 7.34 -21.81 16.01
CA GLY A 82 8.35 -21.30 15.09
C GLY A 82 7.68 -21.17 13.72
N ALA A 83 7.82 -20.01 13.09
CA ALA A 83 7.17 -19.73 11.83
C ALA A 83 7.49 -20.84 10.82
N ALA A 84 6.45 -21.41 10.20
CA ALA A 84 6.64 -22.48 9.23
C ALA A 84 7.47 -21.96 8.05
N THR A 85 8.35 -22.80 7.52
CA THR A 85 9.19 -22.46 6.37
C THR A 85 8.31 -22.04 5.18
N GLY A 86 8.69 -20.97 4.48
CA GLY A 86 7.90 -20.41 3.36
C GLY A 86 6.79 -19.43 3.77
N THR A 87 6.61 -19.14 5.07
CA THR A 87 5.69 -18.10 5.54
C THR A 87 6.34 -16.72 5.50
N ALA A 88 5.51 -15.67 5.39
CA ALA A 88 5.96 -14.29 5.50
C ALA A 88 6.57 -13.99 6.88
N LEU A 89 6.05 -14.62 7.94
CA LEU A 89 6.60 -14.45 9.30
C LEU A 89 8.02 -15.01 9.39
N ALA A 90 8.29 -16.18 8.81
CA ALA A 90 9.64 -16.76 8.80
C ALA A 90 10.63 -15.87 8.01
N ALA A 91 10.19 -15.30 6.88
CA ALA A 91 11.02 -14.39 6.10
C ALA A 91 11.29 -13.06 6.82
N LEU A 92 10.29 -12.53 7.55
CA LEU A 92 10.44 -11.32 8.37
C LEU A 92 11.54 -11.47 9.42
N GLU A 93 11.66 -12.65 10.06
CA GLU A 93 12.72 -12.93 11.04
C GLU A 93 14.13 -12.86 10.44
N ALA A 94 14.27 -13.13 9.14
CA ALA A 94 15.54 -13.13 8.43
C ALA A 94 15.92 -11.74 7.88
N LEU A 95 15.00 -10.77 7.89
CA LEU A 95 15.29 -9.42 7.39
C LEU A 95 16.33 -8.72 8.27
N THR A 96 17.28 -8.05 7.62
CA THR A 96 18.25 -7.19 8.29
C THR A 96 17.50 -6.05 9.00
N VAL A 97 17.88 -5.78 10.25
CA VAL A 97 17.34 -4.66 11.03
C VAL A 97 18.41 -3.62 11.27
N LYS A 98 18.13 -2.38 10.86
CA LYS A 98 18.99 -1.21 11.02
C LYS A 98 18.14 0.05 11.17
N ASP A 99 18.74 1.12 11.65
CA ASP A 99 18.08 2.42 11.70
C ASP A 99 17.74 2.95 10.29
N GLU A 100 16.76 3.86 10.21
CA GLU A 100 16.42 4.56 8.98
C GLU A 100 17.57 5.49 8.56
N GLY A 101 18.00 5.38 7.31
CA GLY A 101 19.04 6.23 6.73
C GLY A 101 18.52 7.61 6.28
N SER A 102 19.44 8.42 5.73
CA SER A 102 19.12 9.74 5.22
C SER A 102 18.30 9.69 3.92
N LYS A 103 17.43 10.69 3.71
CA LYS A 103 16.72 10.94 2.44
C LYS A 103 17.54 11.84 1.49
N GLU A 104 18.74 12.26 1.89
CA GLU A 104 19.62 13.08 1.05
C GLU A 104 19.91 12.40 -0.30
N GLY A 105 19.94 13.21 -1.36
CA GLY A 105 20.20 12.75 -2.73
C GLY A 105 19.03 11.99 -3.40
N TYR A 106 17.94 11.72 -2.67
CA TYR A 106 16.76 11.06 -3.22
C TYR A 106 16.07 11.93 -4.28
N GLY A 107 15.77 11.30 -5.41
CA GLY A 107 14.87 11.78 -6.45
C GLY A 107 14.22 10.59 -7.14
N ARG A 108 12.99 10.71 -7.64
CA ARG A 108 12.29 9.58 -8.27
C ARG A 108 13.01 9.10 -9.54
N GLU A 109 13.66 10.02 -10.24
CA GLU A 109 14.50 9.78 -11.41
C GLU A 109 15.77 8.94 -11.11
N ARG A 110 16.11 8.78 -9.83
CA ARG A 110 17.12 7.80 -9.37
C ARG A 110 16.64 6.36 -9.58
N PHE A 111 15.35 6.14 -9.81
CA PHE A 111 14.78 4.83 -10.12
C PHE A 111 14.44 4.68 -11.62
N GLY A 112 15.00 5.56 -12.45
CA GLY A 112 14.81 5.57 -13.90
C GLY A 112 13.52 6.26 -14.35
N SER A 113 13.17 6.03 -15.61
CA SER A 113 11.91 6.50 -16.17
C SER A 113 10.73 5.80 -15.51
N ALA A 114 9.71 6.57 -15.15
CA ALA A 114 8.49 6.01 -14.59
C ALA A 114 7.85 5.05 -15.58
N TRP A 115 7.46 3.86 -15.12
CA TRP A 115 6.73 2.85 -15.88
C TRP A 115 7.49 2.34 -17.10
N ALA A 116 8.78 2.06 -16.92
CA ALA A 116 9.64 1.49 -17.96
C ALA A 116 9.12 0.11 -18.40
N ASP A 117 9.27 -0.22 -19.67
CA ASP A 117 8.98 -1.54 -20.24
C ASP A 117 10.14 -2.52 -19.94
N VAL A 118 10.25 -2.91 -18.67
CA VAL A 118 11.38 -3.72 -18.19
C VAL A 118 11.34 -5.16 -18.71
N ASP A 119 10.17 -5.69 -19.02
CA ASP A 119 9.98 -7.05 -19.55
C ASP A 119 10.09 -7.11 -21.10
N GLY A 120 10.03 -5.97 -21.78
CA GLY A 120 10.19 -5.86 -23.23
C GLY A 120 8.94 -6.25 -24.02
N ASN A 121 7.77 -6.19 -23.39
CA ASN A 121 6.50 -6.56 -24.01
C ASN A 121 5.87 -5.41 -24.84
N SER A 122 6.54 -4.25 -24.94
CA SER A 122 6.10 -3.00 -25.60
C SER A 122 5.00 -2.22 -24.86
N CYS A 123 4.56 -2.68 -23.70
CA CYS A 123 3.71 -1.96 -22.77
C CYS A 123 4.56 -1.36 -21.64
N GLY A 124 4.19 -0.19 -21.14
CA GLY A 124 4.83 0.34 -19.93
C GLY A 124 4.29 -0.37 -18.69
N THR A 125 5.13 -0.58 -17.68
CA THR A 125 4.76 -1.32 -16.45
C THR A 125 3.44 -0.86 -15.83
N ARG A 126 3.08 0.44 -15.90
CA ARG A 126 1.78 0.92 -15.41
C ARG A 126 0.61 0.21 -16.07
N ASP A 127 0.66 0.09 -17.38
CA ASP A 127 -0.39 -0.52 -18.18
C ASP A 127 -0.45 -2.02 -17.96
N ASP A 128 0.69 -2.68 -17.71
CA ASP A 128 0.73 -4.08 -17.28
C ASP A 128 0.01 -4.31 -15.94
N ILE A 129 0.26 -3.45 -14.95
CA ILE A 129 -0.39 -3.54 -13.64
C ILE A 129 -1.89 -3.22 -13.74
N LEU A 130 -2.28 -2.21 -14.53
CA LEU A 130 -3.70 -1.91 -14.76
C LEU A 130 -4.41 -3.08 -15.46
N LYS A 131 -3.77 -3.70 -16.46
CA LYS A 131 -4.31 -4.88 -17.15
C LYS A 131 -4.43 -6.08 -16.21
N ARG A 132 -3.47 -6.26 -15.29
CA ARG A 132 -3.46 -7.34 -14.30
C ARG A 132 -4.58 -7.17 -13.26
N ASP A 133 -4.77 -5.95 -12.75
CA ASP A 133 -5.54 -5.71 -11.53
C ASP A 133 -6.98 -5.21 -11.79
N LEU A 134 -7.26 -4.65 -12.96
CA LEU A 134 -8.59 -4.16 -13.29
C LEU A 134 -9.45 -5.25 -13.94
N ALA A 135 -10.74 -5.25 -13.60
CA ALA A 135 -11.78 -5.93 -14.37
C ALA A 135 -12.30 -5.01 -15.49
N GLU A 136 -12.97 -5.60 -16.49
CA GLU A 136 -13.67 -4.86 -17.55
C GLU A 136 -12.76 -3.83 -18.26
N VAL A 137 -11.51 -4.24 -18.53
CA VAL A 137 -10.48 -3.38 -19.11
C VAL A 137 -10.84 -2.98 -20.54
N GLU A 138 -10.82 -1.67 -20.80
CA GLU A 138 -10.87 -1.13 -22.16
C GLU A 138 -9.51 -0.54 -22.54
N TYR A 139 -9.12 -0.76 -23.79
CA TYR A 139 -7.89 -0.23 -24.37
C TYR A 139 -8.17 0.97 -25.27
N LYS A 140 -7.14 1.77 -25.52
CA LYS A 140 -7.18 2.81 -26.53
C LYS A 140 -7.43 2.17 -27.92
N ASP A 141 -8.22 2.83 -28.76
CA ASP A 141 -8.53 2.33 -30.10
C ASP A 141 -7.26 1.99 -30.91
N GLY A 142 -7.19 0.75 -31.39
CA GLY A 142 -6.07 0.24 -32.18
C GLY A 142 -4.80 -0.06 -31.37
N ASP A 143 -4.90 -0.17 -30.05
CA ASP A 143 -3.82 -0.43 -29.10
C ASP A 143 -4.24 -1.58 -28.17
N ASP A 144 -3.33 -2.46 -27.79
CA ASP A 144 -3.54 -3.59 -26.86
C ASP A 144 -2.74 -3.47 -25.55
N CYS A 145 -2.02 -2.36 -25.39
CA CYS A 145 -1.26 -2.01 -24.19
C CYS A 145 -1.97 -0.92 -23.39
N VAL A 146 -2.34 0.20 -24.02
CA VAL A 146 -2.76 1.40 -23.29
C VAL A 146 -4.17 1.25 -22.72
N VAL A 147 -4.26 0.97 -21.42
CA VAL A 147 -5.54 0.83 -20.69
C VAL A 147 -6.17 2.21 -20.50
N VAL A 148 -7.37 2.44 -21.01
CA VAL A 148 -8.07 3.73 -20.90
C VAL A 148 -9.16 3.74 -19.84
N SER A 149 -9.75 2.59 -19.54
CA SER A 149 -10.77 2.44 -18.51
C SER A 149 -10.78 1.01 -17.94
N GLY A 150 -11.43 0.85 -16.80
CA GLY A 150 -11.67 -0.43 -16.15
C GLY A 150 -12.20 -0.22 -14.74
N THR A 151 -12.45 -1.31 -14.04
CA THR A 151 -12.98 -1.31 -12.68
C THR A 151 -12.04 -2.05 -11.75
N LEU A 152 -11.48 -1.37 -10.75
CA LEU A 152 -10.75 -2.01 -9.66
C LEU A 152 -11.78 -2.56 -8.68
N LYS A 153 -12.00 -3.87 -8.70
CA LYS A 153 -12.94 -4.55 -7.81
C LYS A 153 -12.29 -4.80 -6.45
N ASP A 154 -13.07 -4.63 -5.39
CA ASP A 154 -12.65 -4.93 -4.01
C ASP A 154 -11.26 -4.35 -3.68
N ASP A 155 -11.08 -3.03 -3.89
CA ASP A 155 -9.78 -2.36 -3.76
C ASP A 155 -9.04 -2.80 -2.50
N PRO A 156 -7.77 -3.25 -2.60
CA PRO A 156 -7.03 -3.79 -1.45
C PRO A 156 -6.88 -2.78 -0.30
N TYR A 157 -6.93 -1.47 -0.55
CA TYR A 157 -6.74 -0.45 0.49
C TYR A 157 -8.03 0.03 1.15
N SER A 158 -9.11 0.24 0.38
CA SER A 158 -10.40 0.73 0.86
C SER A 158 -11.46 -0.36 1.01
N GLY A 159 -11.34 -1.47 0.29
CA GLY A 159 -12.37 -2.52 0.17
C GLY A 159 -13.55 -2.10 -0.70
N GLU A 160 -13.39 -1.09 -1.56
CA GLU A 160 -14.46 -0.53 -2.40
C GLU A 160 -14.17 -0.80 -3.88
N ASP A 161 -15.22 -0.81 -4.70
CA ASP A 161 -15.06 -0.76 -6.15
C ASP A 161 -14.68 0.65 -6.62
N VAL A 162 -13.63 0.76 -7.43
CA VAL A 162 -13.10 2.05 -7.92
C VAL A 162 -12.98 2.05 -9.43
N GLN A 163 -13.66 2.99 -10.09
CA GLN A 163 -13.49 3.19 -11.53
C GLN A 163 -12.12 3.80 -11.85
N PHE A 164 -11.40 3.15 -12.75
CA PHE A 164 -10.28 3.75 -13.44
C PHE A 164 -10.77 4.42 -14.73
N LYS A 165 -10.36 5.67 -14.92
CA LYS A 165 -10.46 6.37 -16.21
C LYS A 165 -9.20 7.17 -16.41
N ARG A 166 -8.47 6.90 -17.49
CA ARG A 166 -7.24 7.61 -17.81
C ARG A 166 -7.49 9.11 -17.90
N GLY A 167 -6.63 9.91 -17.28
CA GLY A 167 -6.76 11.38 -17.19
C GLY A 167 -7.67 11.90 -16.07
N ALA A 168 -8.55 11.07 -15.48
CA ALA A 168 -9.42 11.41 -14.36
C ALA A 168 -9.39 10.29 -13.30
N SER A 169 -8.18 9.95 -12.86
CA SER A 169 -7.96 8.70 -12.14
C SER A 169 -8.30 8.78 -10.66
N LYS A 170 -9.12 7.83 -10.20
CA LYS A 170 -9.24 7.46 -8.78
C LYS A 170 -8.39 6.24 -8.42
N VAL A 171 -7.64 5.69 -9.37
CA VAL A 171 -6.72 4.56 -9.18
C VAL A 171 -5.28 5.01 -9.43
N ASP A 172 -4.41 4.78 -8.46
CA ASP A 172 -2.97 4.96 -8.59
C ASP A 172 -2.31 3.57 -8.65
N ILE A 173 -1.10 3.48 -9.21
CA ILE A 173 -0.26 2.30 -9.04
C ILE A 173 0.67 2.60 -7.88
N ASP A 174 0.53 1.86 -6.78
CA ASP A 174 1.36 2.01 -5.60
C ASP A 174 2.59 1.10 -5.66
N HIS A 175 3.65 1.56 -5.00
CA HIS A 175 4.78 0.75 -4.61
C HIS A 175 4.56 0.24 -3.17
N LEU A 176 4.34 -1.06 -2.97
CA LEU A 176 4.12 -1.64 -1.64
C LEU A 176 5.20 -1.19 -0.65
N VAL A 177 6.48 -1.26 -1.08
CA VAL A 177 7.60 -0.57 -0.45
C VAL A 177 7.91 0.69 -1.27
N ALA A 178 7.59 1.86 -0.70
CA ALA A 178 7.75 3.14 -1.40
C ALA A 178 9.21 3.40 -1.80
N LEU A 179 9.43 4.01 -2.97
CA LEU A 179 10.77 4.30 -3.49
C LEU A 179 11.63 5.12 -2.51
N SER A 180 11.01 6.10 -1.83
CA SER A 180 11.71 6.90 -0.82
C SER A 180 11.99 6.14 0.48
N ASP A 181 11.17 5.13 0.81
CA ASP A 181 11.43 4.26 1.96
C ASP A 181 12.64 3.36 1.66
N ALA A 182 12.62 2.71 0.50
CA ALA A 182 13.72 1.90 0.02
C ALA A 182 15.03 2.68 -0.07
N TRP A 183 15.01 3.95 -0.50
CA TRP A 183 16.20 4.81 -0.52
C TRP A 183 16.86 4.93 0.84
N LYS A 184 16.08 5.24 1.88
CA LYS A 184 16.56 5.34 3.27
C LYS A 184 17.00 3.98 3.85
N LYS A 185 16.63 2.88 3.19
CA LYS A 185 16.78 1.50 3.68
C LYS A 185 17.61 0.61 2.73
N GLY A 186 18.50 1.23 1.94
CA GLY A 186 19.55 0.55 1.17
C GLY A 186 19.63 0.94 -0.30
N ALA A 187 18.53 1.42 -0.89
CA ALA A 187 18.51 1.73 -2.32
C ALA A 187 19.37 2.92 -2.73
N SER A 188 19.80 3.77 -1.79
CA SER A 188 20.78 4.82 -2.04
C SER A 188 22.16 4.31 -2.48
N GLU A 189 22.49 3.07 -2.12
CA GLU A 189 23.77 2.41 -2.42
C GLU A 189 23.68 1.47 -3.63
N TRP A 190 22.49 1.27 -4.18
CA TRP A 190 22.28 0.36 -5.30
C TRP A 190 22.74 0.96 -6.62
N GLU A 191 23.26 0.07 -7.47
CA GLU A 191 23.44 0.34 -8.89
C GLU A 191 22.11 0.78 -9.53
N PRO A 192 22.16 1.65 -10.56
CA PRO A 192 20.97 2.13 -11.27
C PRO A 192 20.02 1.02 -11.73
N ALA A 193 20.57 -0.09 -12.26
CA ALA A 193 19.77 -1.19 -12.79
C ALA A 193 18.88 -1.84 -11.71
N LYS A 194 19.39 -2.06 -10.49
CA LYS A 194 18.61 -2.58 -9.36
C LYS A 194 17.51 -1.63 -8.91
N ARG A 195 17.77 -0.31 -8.90
CA ARG A 195 16.75 0.71 -8.60
C ARG A 195 15.63 0.69 -9.66
N ILE A 196 15.97 0.59 -10.93
CA ILE A 196 14.99 0.53 -12.02
C ILE A 196 14.14 -0.74 -11.93
N ALA A 197 14.77 -1.89 -11.66
CA ALA A 197 14.05 -3.15 -11.46
C ALA A 197 13.07 -3.03 -10.28
N PHE A 198 13.54 -2.57 -9.12
CA PHE A 198 12.71 -2.37 -7.93
C PHE A 198 11.46 -1.50 -8.18
N ALA A 199 11.62 -0.45 -8.98
CA ALA A 199 10.53 0.47 -9.29
C ALA A 199 9.51 -0.07 -10.30
N ASN A 200 9.85 -1.13 -11.05
CA ASN A 200 9.01 -1.71 -12.10
C ASN A 200 8.66 -3.18 -11.84
N ASP A 201 9.05 -3.77 -10.71
CA ASP A 201 8.74 -5.16 -10.38
C ASP A 201 7.26 -5.31 -9.99
N PRO A 202 6.47 -6.17 -10.69
CA PRO A 202 5.10 -6.46 -10.32
C PRO A 202 4.90 -6.96 -8.88
N LEU A 203 5.92 -7.55 -8.25
CA LEU A 203 5.91 -7.94 -6.83
C LEU A 203 5.81 -6.71 -5.91
N ASN A 204 6.33 -5.56 -6.34
CA ASN A 204 6.28 -4.31 -5.59
C ASN A 204 5.13 -3.39 -6.04
N LEU A 205 4.35 -3.77 -7.06
CA LEU A 205 3.36 -2.88 -7.67
C LEU A 205 1.92 -3.40 -7.56
N LEU A 206 1.00 -2.49 -7.28
CA LEU A 206 -0.43 -2.79 -7.13
C LEU A 206 -1.30 -1.62 -7.55
N ALA A 207 -2.37 -1.86 -8.32
CA ALA A 207 -3.40 -0.86 -8.57
C ALA A 207 -4.25 -0.68 -7.31
N VAL A 208 -4.39 0.56 -6.85
CA VAL A 208 -5.09 0.89 -5.60
C VAL A 208 -5.88 2.19 -5.69
N ASN A 209 -6.86 2.37 -4.81
CA ASN A 209 -7.56 3.64 -4.64
C ASN A 209 -6.56 4.76 -4.30
N ALA A 210 -6.63 5.84 -5.09
CA ALA A 210 -5.71 6.97 -5.01
C ALA A 210 -5.76 7.69 -3.65
N SER A 211 -6.92 7.76 -2.99
CA SER A 211 -7.03 8.48 -1.72
C SER A 211 -6.26 7.83 -0.57
N PRO A 212 -6.48 6.53 -0.22
CA PRO A 212 -5.68 5.88 0.80
C PRO A 212 -4.20 5.76 0.39
N ASN A 213 -3.88 5.58 -0.89
CA ASN A 213 -2.50 5.55 -1.35
C ASN A 213 -1.76 6.87 -1.10
N ARG A 214 -2.41 8.01 -1.35
CA ARG A 214 -1.82 9.32 -1.06
C ARG A 214 -1.69 9.57 0.44
N ALA A 215 -2.56 8.98 1.26
CA ALA A 215 -2.43 9.02 2.71
C ALA A 215 -1.25 8.17 3.22
N LYS A 216 -0.92 7.05 2.54
CA LYS A 216 0.27 6.24 2.81
C LYS A 216 1.57 7.03 2.60
N GLY A 217 1.68 7.74 1.48
CA GLY A 217 2.88 8.52 1.15
C GLY A 217 4.14 7.64 1.06
N ASP A 218 5.21 8.01 1.77
CA ASP A 218 6.43 7.20 1.93
C ASP A 218 6.50 6.46 3.29
N GLY A 219 5.35 6.26 3.93
CA GLY A 219 5.23 5.50 5.18
C GLY A 219 5.49 4.01 4.99
N ASP A 220 6.24 3.42 5.92
CA ASP A 220 6.40 1.98 6.09
C ASP A 220 5.25 1.38 6.92
N ALA A 221 5.31 0.07 7.18
CA ALA A 221 4.28 -0.64 7.94
C ALA A 221 4.09 -0.14 9.39
N ALA A 222 5.08 0.55 9.98
CA ALA A 222 4.93 1.17 11.30
C ALA A 222 4.16 2.49 11.23
N LYS A 223 4.29 3.23 10.12
CA LYS A 223 3.65 4.53 9.92
C LYS A 223 2.25 4.43 9.32
N TRP A 224 2.01 3.43 8.46
CA TRP A 224 0.74 3.28 7.76
C TRP A 224 0.41 1.83 7.43
N LEU A 225 -0.86 1.46 7.62
CA LEU A 225 -1.44 0.20 7.18
C LEU A 225 -2.75 0.49 6.44
N PRO A 226 -3.13 -0.34 5.45
CA PRO A 226 -4.41 -0.22 4.76
C PRO A 226 -5.61 -0.08 5.71
N PRO A 227 -6.55 0.85 5.45
CA PRO A 227 -7.83 0.91 6.15
C PRO A 227 -8.60 -0.41 6.07
N ASN A 228 -8.57 -1.08 4.93
CA ASN A 228 -9.09 -2.43 4.75
C ASN A 228 -8.27 -3.45 5.57
N ARG A 229 -8.82 -3.88 6.71
CA ARG A 229 -8.11 -4.73 7.67
C ARG A 229 -7.90 -6.16 7.16
N THR A 230 -8.80 -6.68 6.32
CA THR A 230 -8.70 -8.05 5.81
C THR A 230 -7.51 -8.22 4.87
N TYR A 231 -7.06 -7.13 4.24
CA TYR A 231 -5.90 -7.13 3.34
C TYR A 231 -4.54 -6.99 4.05
N ARG A 232 -4.50 -6.67 5.35
CA ARG A 232 -3.23 -6.32 6.03
C ARG A 232 -2.19 -7.44 6.05
N CYS A 233 -2.62 -8.69 6.14
CA CYS A 233 -1.71 -9.83 6.07
C CYS A 233 -1.00 -9.90 4.71
N ALA A 234 -1.77 -9.87 3.62
CA ALA A 234 -1.23 -9.83 2.26
C ALA A 234 -0.36 -8.59 2.02
N TYR A 235 -0.76 -7.42 2.52
CA TYR A 235 0.03 -6.18 2.42
C TYR A 235 1.41 -6.33 3.07
N VAL A 236 1.46 -6.80 4.33
CA VAL A 236 2.72 -7.00 5.05
C VAL A 236 3.54 -8.10 4.42
N ALA A 237 2.92 -9.22 4.02
CA ALA A 237 3.60 -10.32 3.33
C ALA A 237 4.25 -9.87 2.02
N GLY A 238 3.55 -9.05 1.22
CA GLY A 238 4.09 -8.43 0.02
C GLY A 238 5.28 -7.52 0.30
N GLN A 239 5.21 -6.68 1.34
CA GLN A 239 6.38 -5.87 1.74
C GLN A 239 7.56 -6.73 2.17
N VAL A 240 7.34 -7.79 2.96
CA VAL A 240 8.40 -8.72 3.36
C VAL A 240 9.02 -9.40 2.15
N ALA A 241 8.21 -9.81 1.16
CA ALA A 241 8.72 -10.42 -0.07
C ALA A 241 9.60 -9.46 -0.88
N VAL A 242 9.14 -8.22 -1.07
CA VAL A 242 9.92 -7.18 -1.76
C VAL A 242 11.22 -6.89 -1.01
N LYS A 243 11.16 -6.71 0.31
CA LYS A 243 12.33 -6.43 1.14
C LYS A 243 13.33 -7.59 1.15
N THR A 244 12.84 -8.83 1.14
CA THR A 244 13.66 -10.03 1.01
C THR A 244 14.36 -10.08 -0.35
N LYS A 245 13.59 -9.89 -1.44
CA LYS A 245 14.10 -9.98 -2.81
C LYS A 245 15.15 -8.93 -3.14
N TYR A 246 14.98 -7.71 -2.63
CA TYR A 246 15.86 -6.58 -2.93
C TYR A 246 16.85 -6.24 -1.81
N GLU A 247 16.82 -6.97 -0.70
CA GLU A 247 17.67 -6.75 0.47
C GLU A 247 17.50 -5.34 1.09
N VAL A 248 16.26 -4.84 1.04
CA VAL A 248 15.88 -3.60 1.74
C VAL A 248 15.70 -3.93 3.23
N TRP A 249 16.43 -3.25 4.11
CA TRP A 249 16.30 -3.52 5.55
C TRP A 249 15.01 -2.92 6.13
N VAL A 250 14.71 -3.30 7.37
CA VAL A 250 13.61 -2.73 8.18
C VAL A 250 14.18 -2.03 9.41
N THR A 251 13.44 -1.07 9.97
CA THR A 251 13.73 -0.60 11.34
C THR A 251 13.17 -1.55 12.38
N ALA A 252 13.57 -1.38 13.64
CA ALA A 252 13.01 -2.18 14.74
C ALA A 252 11.48 -1.98 14.83
N GLU A 253 11.01 -0.74 14.74
CA GLU A 253 9.59 -0.39 14.80
C GLU A 253 8.81 -0.97 13.62
N GLU A 254 9.37 -0.91 12.41
CA GLU A 254 8.75 -1.52 11.23
C GLU A 254 8.64 -3.03 11.38
N ARG A 255 9.72 -3.71 11.81
CA ARG A 255 9.70 -5.17 12.02
C ARG A 255 8.65 -5.55 13.06
N ASP A 256 8.55 -4.82 14.15
CA ASP A 256 7.61 -5.12 15.23
C ASP A 256 6.15 -4.89 14.78
N ALA A 257 5.90 -3.85 13.98
CA ALA A 257 4.60 -3.62 13.36
C ALA A 257 4.22 -4.74 12.38
N MET A 258 5.15 -5.15 11.51
CA MET A 258 4.95 -6.26 10.58
C MET A 258 4.67 -7.58 11.32
N ARG A 259 5.46 -7.88 12.37
CA ARG A 259 5.27 -9.08 13.20
C ARG A 259 3.90 -9.08 13.85
N THR A 260 3.48 -7.95 14.42
CA THR A 260 2.15 -7.83 15.06
C THR A 260 1.02 -8.18 14.11
N ILE A 261 1.12 -7.80 12.84
CA ILE A 261 0.13 -8.19 11.82
C ILE A 261 0.23 -9.68 11.49
N LEU A 262 1.45 -10.18 11.24
CA LEU A 262 1.68 -11.58 10.84
C LEU A 262 1.42 -12.60 11.95
N ASP A 263 1.53 -12.21 13.23
CA ASP A 263 1.11 -13.04 14.37
C ASP A 263 -0.39 -13.34 14.34
N GLY A 264 -1.20 -12.46 13.72
CA GLY A 264 -2.63 -12.68 13.46
C GLY A 264 -2.91 -13.62 12.27
N CYS A 265 -1.90 -13.91 11.45
CA CYS A 265 -2.00 -14.75 10.26
C CYS A 265 -0.68 -15.53 10.03
N PRO A 266 -0.27 -16.41 10.96
CA PRO A 266 1.06 -17.02 10.95
C PRO A 266 1.30 -18.00 9.78
N GLN A 267 0.24 -18.34 9.03
CA GLN A 267 0.30 -19.18 7.84
C GLN A 267 0.28 -18.38 6.53
N GLU A 268 0.27 -17.04 6.60
CA GLU A 268 0.35 -16.18 5.43
C GLU A 268 1.62 -16.52 4.65
N LYS A 269 1.45 -16.92 3.39
CA LYS A 269 2.56 -17.31 2.52
C LYS A 269 3.35 -16.07 2.14
N LEU A 270 4.65 -16.24 1.94
CA LEU A 270 5.45 -15.21 1.28
C LEU A 270 5.13 -15.22 -0.22
N PRO A 271 4.66 -14.10 -0.81
CA PRO A 271 4.49 -14.00 -2.26
C PRO A 271 5.84 -14.13 -2.98
N GLU A 272 5.84 -14.79 -4.12
CA GLU A 272 7.02 -14.94 -4.99
C GLU A 272 6.86 -14.06 -6.24
N GLY A 273 7.97 -13.65 -6.86
CA GLY A 273 7.94 -12.88 -8.09
C GLY A 273 9.20 -13.11 -8.93
N ASP A 274 9.01 -13.49 -10.18
CA ASP A 274 10.07 -14.00 -11.06
C ASP A 274 10.84 -12.91 -11.82
N ALA A 275 10.44 -11.64 -11.70
CA ALA A 275 11.11 -10.53 -12.35
C ALA A 275 12.58 -10.43 -11.88
N PRO A 276 13.55 -10.12 -12.76
CA PRO A 276 14.94 -9.97 -12.36
C PRO A 276 15.12 -8.78 -11.41
N THR A 277 16.12 -8.87 -10.52
CA THR A 277 16.49 -7.75 -9.62
C THR A 277 17.33 -6.70 -10.31
N GLU A 278 17.71 -6.88 -11.57
CA GLU A 278 18.46 -5.93 -12.39
C GLU A 278 17.69 -5.62 -13.67
N ALA A 279 17.52 -4.34 -13.99
CA ALA A 279 16.88 -3.93 -15.23
C ALA A 279 17.81 -4.12 -16.44
N PRO A 280 17.28 -4.35 -17.65
CA PRO A 280 18.09 -4.43 -18.86
C PRO A 280 18.89 -3.14 -19.14
N ASP A 281 20.11 -3.27 -19.68
CA ASP A 281 21.05 -2.17 -19.96
C ASP A 281 20.50 -1.03 -20.85
N ARG A 282 19.40 -1.27 -21.56
CA ARG A 282 18.70 -0.23 -22.34
C ARG A 282 18.05 0.84 -21.46
N PHE A 283 17.93 0.61 -20.16
CA PHE A 283 17.39 1.57 -19.19
C PHE A 283 18.51 2.21 -18.37
N SER A 284 18.32 3.47 -18.01
CA SER A 284 19.25 4.21 -17.16
C SER A 284 18.50 5.04 -16.12
N ALA A 285 19.20 5.34 -15.03
CA ALA A 285 18.74 6.26 -13.99
C ALA A 285 19.84 7.27 -13.70
N LYS A 286 19.43 8.45 -13.21
CA LYS A 286 20.37 9.55 -12.93
C LYS A 286 21.22 9.31 -11.70
#